data_AF-A0A3B8WJR2-F1
#
_entry.id   AF-A0A3B8WJR2-F1
#
_cell.length_a   1.000
_cell.length_b   1.000
_cell.length_c   1.000
_cell.angle_alpha   90.00
_cell.angle_beta   90.00
_cell.angle_gamma   90.00
#
_symmetry.space_group_name_H-M   'P 1'
#
loop_
_entity.id
_entity.type
_entity.pdbx_description
1 polymer ?
#
loop_
_entity_poly.entity_id
_entity_poly.type
_entity_poly.pdbx_seq_one_letter_code
_entity_poly.pdbx_strand_id
1 'polypeptide(L)'
;MAKRRLNKRQQWRIEKIQKERTVRAARKEKAVEEQAAAGELGPEQNGLVIAHYGQQLDIEALEGPESGQVFRCFVRANIDSLVTGDRVVWRPGKSKTGVIVARCERENLLQRPDNFGALKPVAANIDHIILVIAPEPEPHDNLIDRYLVASESSDIPAVILLNKT
;
A
#
# COMPACT_ATOMS: atom_id res chain seq x y z
N MET A 1 11.32 4.64 29.35
CA MET A 1 11.90 3.55 28.54
C MET A 1 13.41 3.75 28.41
N ALA A 2 14.23 2.77 28.79
CA ALA A 2 15.68 2.90 28.74
C ALA A 2 16.17 3.05 27.29
N LYS A 3 16.90 4.13 26.99
CA LYS A 3 17.53 4.37 25.69
C LYS A 3 18.39 3.15 25.34
N ARG A 4 18.12 2.51 24.21
CA ARG A 4 18.89 1.37 23.69
C ARG A 4 20.38 1.74 23.63
N ARG A 5 21.21 1.19 24.53
CA ARG A 5 22.67 1.44 24.55
C ARG A 5 23.31 0.69 23.40
N LEU A 6 23.48 1.38 22.27
CA LEU A 6 24.17 0.86 21.08
C LEU A 6 25.68 1.05 21.26
N ASN A 7 26.48 0.03 20.93
CA ASN A 7 27.93 0.15 20.89
C ASN A 7 28.37 0.96 19.64
N LYS A 8 29.54 1.62 19.68
CA LYS A 8 30.09 2.45 18.59
C LYS A 8 30.03 1.76 17.21
N ARG A 9 30.31 0.46 17.14
CA ARG A 9 30.21 -0.33 15.90
C ARG A 9 28.77 -0.49 15.38
N GLN A 10 27.79 -0.62 16.27
CA GLN A 10 26.37 -0.73 15.91
C GLN A 10 25.83 0.63 15.45
N GLN A 11 26.19 1.70 16.16
CA GLN A 11 25.87 3.08 15.79
C GLN A 11 26.39 3.41 14.38
N TRP A 12 27.68 3.14 14.13
CA TRP A 12 28.30 3.34 12.81
C TRP A 12 27.64 2.51 11.70
N ARG A 13 27.28 1.25 11.99
CA ARG A 13 26.58 0.38 11.02
C ARG A 13 25.18 0.90 10.70
N ILE A 14 24.44 1.38 11.69
CA ILE A 14 23.11 1.98 11.50
C ILE A 14 23.23 3.26 10.66
N GLU A 15 24.16 4.15 11.01
CA GLU A 15 24.41 5.40 10.28
C GLU A 15 24.85 5.14 8.84
N LYS A 16 25.75 4.18 8.61
CA LYS A 16 26.18 3.80 7.25
C LYS A 16 25.01 3.25 6.43
N ILE A 17 24.21 2.35 6.98
CA ILE A 17 23.03 1.79 6.30
C ILE A 17 22.00 2.88 6.02
N GLN A 18 21.75 3.78 6.96
CA GLN A 18 20.83 4.90 6.76
C GLN A 18 21.33 5.85 5.68
N LYS A 19 22.63 6.19 5.69
CA LYS A 19 23.26 7.06 4.69
C LYS A 19 23.26 6.45 3.29
N GLU A 20 23.52 5.14 3.17
CA GLU A 20 23.39 4.42 1.89
C GLU A 20 21.94 4.37 1.41
N ARG A 21 20.96 4.21 2.32
CA ARG A 21 19.53 4.23 1.98
C ARG A 21 19.09 5.62 1.49
N THR A 22 19.48 6.70 2.16
CA THR A 22 19.16 8.07 1.73
C THR A 22 19.81 8.45 0.41
N VAL A 23 21.08 8.08 0.19
CA VAL A 23 21.75 8.31 -1.11
C VAL A 23 21.07 7.55 -2.24
N ARG A 24 20.62 6.31 -2.00
CA ARG A 24 19.86 5.53 -2.99
C ARG A 24 18.46 6.11 -3.25
N ALA A 25 17.78 6.61 -2.21
CA ALA A 25 16.50 7.28 -2.35
C ALA A 25 16.64 8.56 -3.20
N ALA A 26 17.60 9.43 -2.87
CA ALA A 26 17.82 10.70 -3.57
C ALA A 26 18.24 10.54 -5.04
N ARG A 27 19.09 9.55 -5.37
CA ARG A 27 19.43 9.25 -6.78
C ARG A 27 18.23 8.78 -7.60
N LYS A 28 17.31 8.04 -6.97
CA LYS A 28 16.11 7.52 -7.64
C LYS A 28 15.01 8.55 -7.76
N GLU A 29 14.85 9.40 -6.75
CA GLU A 29 14.01 10.61 -6.81
C GLU A 29 14.41 11.45 -8.01
N LYS A 30 15.71 11.70 -8.18
CA LYS A 30 16.23 12.43 -9.34
C LYS A 30 15.93 11.73 -10.68
N ALA A 31 15.97 10.39 -10.75
CA ALA A 31 15.66 9.66 -11.98
C ALA A 31 14.16 9.66 -12.32
N VAL A 32 13.28 9.54 -11.31
CA VAL A 32 11.82 9.65 -11.48
C VAL A 32 11.43 11.08 -11.84
N GLU A 33 12.09 12.06 -11.23
CA GLU A 33 11.89 13.48 -11.50
C GLU A 33 12.44 13.88 -12.87
N GLU A 34 13.58 13.33 -13.32
CA GLU A 34 14.09 13.49 -14.68
C GLU A 34 13.14 12.88 -15.73
N GLN A 35 12.57 11.70 -15.47
CA GLN A 35 11.54 11.10 -16.34
C GLN A 35 10.24 11.93 -16.39
N ALA A 36 9.86 12.53 -15.26
CA ALA A 36 8.69 13.41 -15.18
C ALA A 36 8.94 14.79 -15.82
N ALA A 37 10.14 15.34 -15.65
CA ALA A 37 10.55 16.66 -16.13
C ALA A 37 10.87 16.67 -17.63
N ALA A 38 11.21 15.52 -18.22
CA ALA A 38 11.42 15.37 -19.66
C ALA A 38 10.15 15.59 -20.50
N GLY A 39 9.00 15.91 -19.89
CA GLY A 39 7.74 16.19 -20.60
C GLY A 39 7.11 14.96 -21.25
N GLU A 40 7.58 13.75 -20.88
CA GLU A 40 7.13 12.49 -21.46
C GLU A 40 5.93 11.86 -20.74
N LEU A 41 5.40 12.53 -19.71
CA LEU A 41 4.23 12.09 -18.97
C LEU A 41 2.96 12.69 -19.56
N GLY A 42 1.97 11.83 -19.80
CA GLY A 42 0.62 12.21 -20.20
C GLY A 42 -0.14 13.01 -19.12
N PRO A 43 -1.42 13.29 -19.37
CA PRO A 43 -2.27 14.01 -18.44
C PRO A 43 -2.45 13.22 -17.12
N GLU A 44 -2.82 13.94 -16.07
CA GLU A 44 -3.24 13.31 -14.82
C GLU A 44 -4.54 12.55 -15.04
N GLN A 45 -4.59 11.34 -14.47
CA GLN A 45 -5.75 10.48 -14.51
C GLN A 45 -5.92 9.72 -13.20
N ASN A 46 -7.15 9.33 -12.92
CA ASN A 46 -7.50 8.49 -11.78
C ASN A 46 -7.07 7.04 -12.02
N GLY A 47 -6.62 6.41 -10.94
CA GLY A 47 -6.19 5.02 -10.95
C GLY A 47 -6.47 4.32 -9.63
N LEU A 48 -6.43 3.00 -9.69
CA LEU A 48 -6.58 2.12 -8.53
C LEU A 48 -5.28 1.34 -8.30
N VAL A 49 -4.79 1.34 -7.06
CA VAL A 49 -3.65 0.50 -6.69
C VAL A 49 -4.07 -0.97 -6.64
N ILE A 50 -3.53 -1.79 -7.52
CA ILE A 50 -3.80 -3.22 -7.61
C ILE A 50 -2.78 -4.04 -6.82
N ALA A 51 -1.50 -3.71 -6.96
CA ALA A 51 -0.43 -4.43 -6.27
C ALA A 51 0.71 -3.52 -5.84
N HIS A 52 1.32 -3.84 -4.68
CA HIS A 52 2.39 -3.05 -4.08
C HIS A 52 3.71 -3.84 -4.02
N TYR A 53 4.70 -3.45 -4.82
CA TYR A 53 6.02 -4.11 -4.93
C TYR A 53 7.14 -3.38 -4.20
N GLY A 54 6.78 -2.58 -3.20
CA GLY A 54 7.72 -1.81 -2.38
C GLY A 54 8.02 -0.45 -2.99
N GLN A 55 8.81 -0.40 -4.07
CA GLN A 55 9.20 0.86 -4.73
C GLN A 55 8.33 1.20 -5.95
N GLN A 56 7.60 0.21 -6.46
CA GLN A 56 6.71 0.35 -7.60
C GLN A 56 5.37 -0.26 -7.25
N LEU A 57 4.31 0.28 -7.84
CA LEU A 57 2.96 -0.23 -7.67
C LEU A 57 2.35 -0.44 -9.05
N ASP A 58 1.50 -1.47 -9.15
CA ASP A 58 0.64 -1.61 -10.31
C ASP A 58 -0.61 -0.77 -10.11
N ILE A 59 -0.86 0.11 -11.07
CA ILE A 59 -2.03 0.99 -11.11
C ILE A 59 -2.90 0.57 -12.28
N GLU A 60 -4.16 0.26 -12.01
CA GLU A 60 -5.18 0.13 -13.04
C GLU A 60 -5.71 1.52 -13.38
N ALA A 61 -5.73 1.86 -14.67
CA ALA A 61 -6.34 3.09 -15.16
C ALA A 61 -7.86 3.00 -14.99
N LEU A 62 -8.46 3.99 -14.32
CA LEU A 62 -9.92 4.02 -14.14
C LEU A 62 -10.64 4.80 -15.24
N GLU A 63 -9.93 5.73 -15.89
CA GLU A 63 -10.49 6.62 -16.91
C GLU A 63 -9.60 6.72 -18.14
N GLY A 64 -10.12 7.36 -19.19
CA GLY A 64 -9.41 7.54 -20.45
C GLY A 64 -9.36 6.29 -21.35
N PRO A 65 -8.63 6.37 -22.47
CA PRO A 65 -8.57 5.29 -23.47
C PRO A 65 -7.84 4.04 -22.97
N GLU A 66 -7.08 4.16 -21.89
CA GLU A 66 -6.33 3.05 -21.28
C GLU A 66 -7.08 2.42 -20.09
N SER A 67 -8.34 2.81 -19.84
CA SER A 67 -9.16 2.28 -18.74
C SER A 67 -9.18 0.73 -18.72
N GLY A 68 -9.00 0.16 -17.53
CA GLY A 68 -8.85 -1.28 -17.30
C GLY A 68 -7.46 -1.85 -17.61
N GLN A 69 -6.54 -1.05 -18.16
CA GLN A 69 -5.14 -1.48 -18.32
C GLN A 69 -4.32 -1.18 -17.09
N VAL A 70 -3.32 -2.04 -16.84
CA VAL A 70 -2.41 -1.94 -15.70
C VAL A 70 -1.06 -1.37 -16.12
N PHE A 71 -0.56 -0.43 -15.31
CA PHE A 71 0.69 0.28 -15.49
C PHE A 71 1.59 0.12 -14.27
N ARG A 72 2.89 -0.08 -14.51
CA ARG A 72 3.90 -0.13 -13.44
C ARG A 72 4.33 1.29 -13.10
N CYS A 73 3.86 1.80 -11.97
CA CYS A 73 4.09 3.18 -11.57
C CYS A 73 5.11 3.31 -10.45
N PHE A 74 5.85 4.42 -10.49
CA PHE A 74 6.69 4.89 -9.39
C PHE A 74 5.92 5.89 -8.52
N VAL A 75 6.29 6.01 -7.25
CA VAL A 75 5.68 6.95 -6.31
C VAL A 75 6.56 8.18 -6.21
N ARG A 76 5.98 9.38 -6.33
CA ARG A 76 6.71 10.62 -6.00
C ARG A 76 7.11 10.65 -4.52
N ALA A 77 8.21 11.33 -4.22
CA ALA A 77 8.56 11.63 -2.84
C ALA A 77 7.42 12.42 -2.16
N ASN A 78 7.26 12.21 -0.85
CA ASN A 78 6.27 12.86 0.02
C ASN A 78 4.81 12.42 -0.14
N ILE A 79 4.53 11.36 -0.89
CA ILE A 79 3.21 10.71 -0.84
C ILE A 79 3.17 9.79 0.39
N ASP A 80 2.06 9.84 1.12
CA ASP A 80 1.76 8.90 2.21
C ASP A 80 1.89 7.44 1.77
N SER A 81 1.99 6.53 2.75
CA SER A 81 2.01 5.09 2.45
C SER A 81 0.79 4.67 1.63
N LEU A 82 1.04 4.08 0.46
CA LEU A 82 0.04 3.51 -0.41
C LEU A 82 -0.14 2.01 -0.12
N VAL A 83 -1.37 1.53 -0.24
CA VAL A 83 -1.73 0.10 -0.14
C VAL A 83 -2.68 -0.28 -1.26
N THR A 84 -2.84 -1.58 -1.49
CA THR A 84 -3.85 -2.08 -2.45
C THR A 84 -5.24 -1.56 -2.06
N GLY A 85 -6.01 -1.15 -3.08
CA GLY A 85 -7.32 -0.52 -2.91
C GLY A 85 -7.29 1.00 -2.79
N ASP A 86 -6.11 1.63 -2.61
CA ASP A 86 -6.03 3.10 -2.67
C ASP A 86 -6.41 3.62 -4.07
N ARG A 87 -7.27 4.64 -4.09
CA ARG A 87 -7.50 5.47 -5.28
C ARG A 87 -6.39 6.53 -5.35
N VAL A 88 -5.84 6.75 -6.52
CA VAL A 88 -4.69 7.63 -6.73
C VAL A 88 -4.86 8.49 -7.98
N VAL A 89 -4.20 9.64 -7.99
CA VAL A 89 -3.97 10.43 -9.20
C VAL A 89 -2.57 10.08 -9.70
N TRP A 90 -2.48 9.68 -10.96
CA TRP A 90 -1.23 9.27 -11.58
C TRP A 90 -1.13 9.81 -13.01
N ARG A 91 0.08 9.78 -13.56
CA ARG A 91 0.36 10.21 -14.94
C ARG A 91 1.00 9.07 -15.71
N PRO A 92 0.44 8.67 -16.88
CA PRO A 92 1.04 7.63 -17.70
C PRO A 92 2.31 8.14 -18.34
N GLY A 93 3.32 7.28 -18.39
CA GLY A 93 4.55 7.49 -19.16
C GLY A 93 4.59 6.57 -20.37
N LYS A 94 5.75 6.54 -21.04
CA LYS A 94 5.97 5.61 -22.15
C LYS A 94 6.02 4.15 -21.66
N SER A 95 5.65 3.22 -22.53
CA SER A 95 5.86 1.77 -22.34
C SER A 95 5.21 1.17 -21.07
N LYS A 96 3.92 1.47 -20.82
CA LYS A 96 3.14 0.97 -19.67
C LYS A 96 3.76 1.27 -18.30
N THR A 97 4.48 2.38 -18.20
CA THR A 97 4.99 2.92 -16.94
C THR A 97 4.21 4.17 -16.56
N GLY A 98 4.39 4.65 -15.33
CA GLY A 98 3.79 5.92 -14.92
C GLY A 98 4.34 6.43 -13.59
N VAL A 99 3.81 7.56 -13.15
CA VAL A 99 4.17 8.16 -11.87
C VAL A 99 2.91 8.52 -11.11
N ILE A 100 2.82 8.04 -9.87
CA ILE A 100 1.76 8.40 -8.93
C ILE A 100 2.10 9.77 -8.35
N VAL A 101 1.15 10.68 -8.44
CA VAL A 101 1.30 12.09 -8.08
C VAL A 101 0.60 12.40 -6.77
N ALA A 102 -0.55 11.77 -6.49
CA ALA A 102 -1.28 11.95 -5.24
C ALA A 102 -2.07 10.70 -4.84
N ARG A 103 -2.37 10.59 -3.54
CA ARG A 103 -3.31 9.61 -2.97
C ARG A 103 -4.64 10.32 -2.71
N CYS A 104 -5.76 9.71 -3.09
CA CYS A 104 -7.09 10.20 -2.75
C CYS A 104 -7.42 9.91 -1.28
N GLU A 105 -8.48 10.53 -0.76
CA GLU A 105 -8.99 10.20 0.57
C GLU A 105 -9.47 8.75 0.64
N ARG A 106 -9.31 8.15 1.82
CA ARG A 106 -9.74 6.76 2.09
C ARG A 106 -11.10 6.78 2.74
N GLU A 107 -11.97 5.89 2.30
CA GLU A 107 -13.27 5.65 2.93
C GLU A 107 -13.08 4.80 4.20
N ASN A 108 -12.20 3.81 4.16
CA ASN A 108 -11.80 3.00 5.30
C ASN A 108 -10.37 2.45 5.13
N LEU A 109 -9.82 1.86 6.19
CA LEU A 109 -8.45 1.36 6.22
C LEU A 109 -8.33 0.09 7.06
N LEU A 110 -7.94 -1.01 6.41
CA LEU A 110 -7.60 -2.25 7.11
C LEU A 110 -6.15 -2.22 7.59
N GLN A 111 -5.95 -2.39 8.89
CA GLN A 111 -4.64 -2.34 9.53
C GLN A 111 -4.32 -3.64 10.27
N ARG A 112 -3.04 -3.98 10.33
CA ARG A 112 -2.53 -5.13 11.08
C ARG A 112 -1.41 -4.67 12.03
N PRO A 113 -1.41 -5.11 13.30
CA PRO A 113 -0.28 -4.88 14.19
C PRO A 113 0.96 -5.61 13.67
N ASP A 114 2.12 -4.96 13.71
CA ASP A 114 3.39 -5.60 13.47
C ASP A 114 3.92 -6.30 14.73
N ASN A 115 5.07 -6.96 14.63
CA ASN A 115 5.68 -7.71 15.74
C ASN A 115 6.00 -6.84 16.98
N PHE A 116 5.98 -5.52 16.85
CA PHE A 116 6.22 -4.55 17.92
C PHE A 116 4.93 -3.83 18.34
N GLY A 117 3.77 -4.25 17.82
CA GLY A 117 2.45 -3.69 18.12
C GLY A 117 2.10 -2.43 17.33
N ALA A 118 2.95 -1.98 16.40
CA ALA A 118 2.63 -0.82 15.58
C ALA A 118 1.64 -1.21 14.47
N LEU A 119 0.53 -0.48 14.34
CA LEU A 119 -0.45 -0.72 13.29
C LEU A 119 0.12 -0.32 11.93
N LYS A 120 0.09 -1.26 10.99
CA LYS A 120 0.49 -1.05 9.60
C LYS A 120 -0.70 -1.21 8.67
N PRO A 121 -0.92 -0.28 7.73
CA PRO A 121 -1.97 -0.41 6.73
C PRO A 121 -1.68 -1.61 5.82
N VAL A 122 -2.73 -2.32 5.43
CA VAL A 122 -2.67 -3.52 4.57
C VAL A 122 -3.48 -3.32 3.29
N ALA A 123 -4.68 -2.75 3.40
CA ALA A 123 -5.56 -2.44 2.28
C ALA A 123 -6.51 -1.29 2.65
N ALA A 124 -7.06 -0.60 1.67
CA ALA A 124 -7.96 0.54 1.85
C ALA A 124 -9.18 0.46 0.93
N ASN A 125 -10.22 1.23 1.24
CA ASN A 125 -11.47 1.34 0.45
C ASN A 125 -12.12 -0.03 0.20
N ILE A 126 -12.30 -0.80 1.27
CA ILE A 126 -12.87 -2.14 1.25
C ILE A 126 -14.37 -2.01 1.54
N ASP A 127 -15.21 -2.48 0.62
CA ASP A 127 -16.66 -2.43 0.86
C ASP A 127 -17.10 -3.46 1.89
N HIS A 128 -16.55 -4.69 1.85
CA HIS A 128 -16.99 -5.80 2.69
C HIS A 128 -15.82 -6.72 3.10
N ILE A 129 -15.89 -7.27 4.30
CA ILE A 129 -15.04 -8.40 4.74
C ILE A 129 -15.86 -9.69 4.65
N ILE A 130 -15.42 -10.66 3.85
CA ILE A 130 -16.04 -11.97 3.79
C ILE A 130 -15.34 -12.91 4.79
N LEU A 131 -16.01 -13.22 5.89
CA LEU A 131 -15.55 -14.18 6.88
C LEU A 131 -15.94 -15.60 6.45
N VAL A 132 -14.99 -16.33 5.88
CA VAL A 132 -15.21 -17.69 5.39
C VAL A 132 -14.97 -18.70 6.51
N ILE A 133 -16.01 -19.47 6.83
CA ILE A 133 -15.97 -20.62 7.75
C ILE A 133 -16.25 -21.91 6.98
N ALA A 134 -15.91 -23.06 7.54
CA ALA A 134 -16.26 -24.36 6.98
C ALA A 134 -16.54 -25.34 8.12
N PRO A 135 -17.28 -26.45 7.89
CA PRO A 135 -17.46 -27.49 8.91
C PRO A 135 -16.14 -28.13 9.36
N GLU A 136 -15.17 -28.24 8.44
CA GLU A 136 -13.84 -28.78 8.72
C GLU A 136 -12.70 -27.90 8.15
N PRO A 137 -11.72 -27.49 9.00
CA PRO A 137 -11.68 -27.68 10.46
C PRO A 137 -12.83 -26.94 11.17
N GLU A 138 -13.23 -27.43 12.35
CA GLU A 138 -14.35 -26.87 13.11
C GLU A 138 -14.16 -25.35 13.35
N PRO A 139 -15.17 -24.52 13.03
CA PRO A 139 -15.05 -23.09 13.22
C PRO A 139 -15.18 -22.76 14.71
N HIS A 140 -14.27 -21.93 15.22
CA HIS A 140 -14.30 -21.49 16.61
C HIS A 140 -15.11 -20.20 16.74
N ASP A 141 -16.19 -20.23 17.53
CA ASP A 141 -17.07 -19.07 17.79
C ASP A 141 -16.29 -17.82 18.23
N ASN A 142 -15.36 -18.00 19.18
CA ASN A 142 -14.52 -16.90 19.65
C ASN A 142 -13.65 -16.28 18.55
N LEU A 143 -13.27 -17.04 17.52
CA LEU A 143 -12.54 -16.49 16.38
C LEU A 143 -13.46 -15.69 15.46
N ILE A 144 -14.69 -16.18 15.25
CA ILE A 144 -15.73 -15.47 14.48
C ILE A 144 -16.01 -14.12 15.14
N ASP A 145 -16.31 -14.10 16.44
CA ASP A 145 -16.60 -12.89 17.19
C ASP A 145 -15.48 -11.85 17.11
N ARG A 146 -14.22 -12.31 17.20
CA ARG A 146 -13.05 -11.43 17.07
C ARG A 146 -12.94 -10.78 15.70
N TYR A 147 -13.30 -11.50 14.62
CA TYR A 147 -13.33 -10.93 13.29
C TYR A 147 -14.49 -9.95 13.12
N LEU A 148 -15.66 -10.23 13.70
CA LEU A 148 -16.79 -9.30 13.70
C LEU A 148 -16.43 -8.00 14.42
N VAL A 149 -15.82 -8.07 15.60
CA VAL A 149 -15.32 -6.89 16.34
C VAL A 149 -14.29 -6.12 15.52
N ALA A 150 -13.35 -6.80 14.86
CA ALA A 150 -12.34 -6.14 14.03
C ALA A 150 -12.94 -5.44 12.80
N SER A 151 -13.98 -6.04 12.20
CA SER A 151 -14.69 -5.47 11.05
C SER A 151 -15.42 -4.19 11.43
N GLU A 152 -16.16 -4.20 12.55
CA GLU A 152 -16.86 -3.04 13.08
C GLU A 152 -15.88 -1.93 13.47
N SER A 153 -14.78 -2.28 14.13
CA SER A 153 -13.73 -1.31 14.50
C SER A 153 -13.02 -0.66 13.30
N SER A 154 -13.17 -1.23 12.09
CA SER A 154 -12.58 -0.69 10.86
C SER A 154 -13.61 0.00 9.97
N ASP A 155 -14.87 0.12 10.42
CA ASP A 155 -16.01 0.60 9.62
C ASP A 155 -16.18 -0.17 8.29
N ILE A 156 -15.95 -1.49 8.31
CA ILE A 156 -16.12 -2.36 7.14
C ILE A 156 -17.14 -3.47 7.48
N PRO A 157 -18.29 -3.54 6.81
CA PRO A 157 -19.30 -4.56 7.09
C PRO A 157 -18.79 -5.98 6.80
N ALA A 158 -19.13 -6.92 7.68
CA ALA A 158 -18.77 -8.33 7.53
C ALA A 158 -19.91 -9.18 6.96
N VAL A 159 -19.55 -10.16 6.13
CA VAL A 159 -20.44 -11.20 5.60
C VAL A 159 -19.90 -12.56 6.00
N ILE A 160 -20.69 -13.37 6.70
CA ILE A 160 -20.30 -14.75 7.06
C ILE A 160 -20.65 -15.67 5.89
N LEU A 161 -19.66 -16.42 5.42
CA LEU A 161 -19.81 -17.39 4.34
C LEU A 161 -19.48 -18.79 4.87
N LEU A 162 -20.46 -19.69 4.86
CA LEU A 162 -20.24 -21.11 5.13
C LEU A 162 -19.82 -21.82 3.83
N ASN A 163 -18.57 -22.26 3.80
CA ASN A 163 -17.96 -23.01 2.71
C ASN A 163 -18.00 -24.52 3.00
N LYS A 164 -17.80 -25.35 1.95
CA LYS A 164 -17.73 -26.83 2.04
C LYS A 164 -18.98 -27.46 2.69
N THR A 165 -20.16 -27.00 2.27
CA THR A 165 -21.47 -27.57 2.65
C THR A 165 -21.61 -29.01 2.20
#